data_AF-A0A7C3JYL1-F1
#
_entry.id   AF-A0A7C3JYL1-F1
#
_cell.length_a   1.000
_cell.length_b   1.000
_cell.length_c   1.000
_cell.angle_alpha   90.00
_cell.angle_beta   90.00
_cell.angle_gamma   90.00
#
_symmetry.space_group_name_H-M   'P 1'
#
loop_
_entity.id
_entity.type
_entity.pdbx_description
1 polymer ?
#
loop_
_entity_poly.entity_id
_entity_poly.type
_entity_poly.pdbx_seq_one_letter_code
_entity_poly.pdbx_strand_id
1 'polypeptide(L)'
;MAADGIPSAHVLPSPTRGGEASYVSNNIHFLANVNAQLNYGKQTIPNTRLIGTLTEFFADAVRATLRNVAISIVGSQIVSSSGDDLEEQVAIEKDVISRPDLANGRLNFKKVPRDENALIAIFFELVGKGHLTGYHFYSLSQKARYDGRASIAQRNQVSVPIPGSDNDLRNVEFKLELNDLIDDFENEAKMPNEISLAIVWDDTLKPETTDYQVIDLEHSPDRDRGMQGVEKVLHCKRHNRMIQLLVLNDITANLSQDVSASSLMN
;
A
#
# COMPACT_ATOMS: atom_id res chain seq x y z
N MET A 1 -50.01 18.68 -3.46
CA MET A 1 -48.83 19.54 -3.61
C MET A 1 -47.73 18.88 -2.81
N ALA A 2 -46.73 18.30 -3.49
CA ALA A 2 -45.57 17.71 -2.80
C ALA A 2 -44.65 18.87 -2.39
N ALA A 3 -44.28 18.91 -1.12
CA ALA A 3 -43.34 19.90 -0.61
C ALA A 3 -41.95 19.60 -1.18
N ASP A 4 -41.30 20.62 -1.75
CA ASP A 4 -39.94 20.52 -2.27
C ASP A 4 -38.98 20.07 -1.15
N GLY A 5 -38.21 19.01 -1.43
CA GLY A 5 -37.21 18.47 -0.51
C GLY A 5 -36.05 19.44 -0.33
N ILE A 6 -35.55 19.55 0.90
CA ILE A 6 -34.34 20.32 1.22
C ILE A 6 -33.13 19.65 0.54
N PRO A 7 -32.24 20.40 -0.16
CA PRO A 7 -31.04 19.83 -0.76
C PRO A 7 -30.16 19.12 0.28
N SER A 8 -29.79 17.86 0.01
CA SER A 8 -28.82 17.12 0.82
C SER A 8 -27.40 17.59 0.50
N ALA A 9 -26.68 18.11 1.50
CA ALA A 9 -25.27 18.44 1.36
C ALA A 9 -24.41 17.18 1.48
N HIS A 10 -23.77 16.76 0.39
CA HIS A 10 -22.63 15.86 0.47
C HIS A 10 -21.36 16.67 0.65
N VAL A 11 -20.76 16.56 1.84
CA VAL A 11 -19.44 17.12 2.09
C VAL A 11 -18.42 16.18 1.45
N LEU A 12 -17.87 16.60 0.31
CA LEU A 12 -16.68 15.96 -0.22
C LEU A 12 -15.51 16.29 0.71
N PRO A 13 -14.59 15.33 0.96
CA PRO A 13 -13.41 15.61 1.75
C PRO A 13 -12.60 16.74 1.10
N SER A 14 -12.04 17.63 1.92
CA SER A 14 -11.13 18.66 1.42
C SER A 14 -9.99 18.00 0.64
N PRO A 15 -9.58 18.56 -0.52
CA PRO A 15 -8.49 17.99 -1.30
C PRO A 15 -7.18 18.05 -0.49
N THR A 16 -6.60 16.88 -0.21
CA THR A 16 -5.42 16.72 0.66
C THR A 16 -4.10 17.15 0.01
N ARG A 17 -4.11 17.52 -1.29
CA ARG A 17 -2.91 17.83 -2.09
C ARG A 17 -2.89 19.25 -2.67
N GLY A 18 -3.47 20.21 -1.95
CA GLY A 18 -3.59 21.61 -2.40
C GLY A 18 -2.30 22.45 -2.35
N GLY A 19 -1.27 21.99 -1.62
CA GLY A 19 0.00 22.72 -1.47
C GLY A 19 -0.20 24.16 -0.99
N GLU A 20 0.50 25.11 -1.61
CA GLU A 20 0.47 26.56 -1.29
C GLU A 20 -0.92 27.22 -1.41
N ALA A 21 -1.88 26.57 -2.06
CA ALA A 21 -3.25 27.07 -2.23
C ALA A 21 -4.29 26.25 -1.42
N SER A 22 -3.85 25.44 -0.46
CA SER A 22 -4.73 24.60 0.36
C SER A 22 -5.82 25.40 1.10
N TYR A 23 -5.49 26.64 1.53
CA TYR A 23 -6.45 27.56 2.13
C TYR A 23 -7.55 27.98 1.16
N VAL A 24 -7.27 28.07 -0.15
CA VAL A 24 -8.29 28.36 -1.17
C VAL A 24 -9.17 27.13 -1.39
N SER A 25 -8.59 25.93 -1.42
CA SER A 25 -9.39 24.71 -1.57
C SER A 25 -10.35 24.43 -0.42
N ASN A 26 -10.06 24.90 0.79
CA ASN A 26 -10.99 24.83 1.93
C ASN A 26 -12.12 25.87 1.87
N ASN A 27 -12.06 26.83 0.94
CA ASN A 27 -13.06 27.90 0.78
C ASN A 27 -13.84 27.80 -0.56
N ILE A 28 -13.58 26.78 -1.37
CA ILE A 28 -14.30 26.55 -2.62
C ILE A 28 -15.39 25.51 -2.38
N HIS A 29 -16.64 25.95 -2.49
CA HIS A 29 -17.81 25.08 -2.41
C HIS A 29 -18.35 24.81 -3.82
N PHE A 30 -18.39 23.53 -4.21
CA PHE A 30 -19.02 23.12 -5.46
C PHE A 30 -20.49 22.74 -5.23
N LEU A 31 -21.37 23.36 -5.99
CA LEU A 31 -22.80 23.04 -6.02
C LEU A 31 -23.08 22.34 -7.36
N ALA A 32 -23.14 21.01 -7.34
CA ALA A 32 -23.50 20.22 -8.51
C ALA A 32 -24.99 19.88 -8.47
N ASN A 33 -25.77 20.45 -9.40
CA ASN A 33 -27.16 20.06 -9.59
C ASN A 33 -27.21 18.82 -10.48
N VAL A 34 -27.34 17.65 -9.86
CA VAL A 34 -27.66 16.42 -10.60
C VAL A 34 -29.16 16.41 -10.86
N ASN A 35 -29.57 16.17 -12.11
CA ASN A 35 -30.97 16.02 -12.50
C ASN A 35 -31.52 14.66 -12.01
N ALA A 36 -31.34 14.40 -10.71
CA ALA A 36 -31.83 13.23 -10.02
C ALA A 36 -33.18 13.61 -9.40
N GLN A 37 -34.23 12.87 -9.74
CA GLN A 37 -35.48 12.95 -8.99
C GLN A 37 -35.20 12.42 -7.57
N LEU A 38 -35.00 13.33 -6.62
CA LEU A 38 -34.80 13.02 -5.21
C LEU A 38 -36.13 12.51 -4.64
N ASN A 39 -36.29 11.19 -4.60
CA ASN A 39 -37.38 10.58 -3.86
C ASN A 39 -37.13 10.76 -2.35
N TYR A 40 -38.20 11.10 -1.63
CA TYR A 40 -38.21 11.30 -0.18
C TYR A 40 -37.42 10.20 0.54
N GLY A 41 -36.40 10.58 1.31
CA GLY A 41 -35.63 9.67 2.17
C GLY A 41 -34.29 9.14 1.63
N LYS A 42 -33.87 9.48 0.40
CA LYS A 42 -32.50 9.16 -0.04
C LYS A 42 -31.54 10.30 0.31
N GLN A 43 -30.91 10.17 1.48
CA GLN A 43 -30.02 11.18 2.07
C GLN A 43 -28.58 11.10 1.55
N THR A 44 -28.23 10.07 0.79
CA THR A 44 -26.87 9.87 0.27
C THR A 44 -26.84 9.31 -1.15
N ILE A 45 -25.81 9.65 -1.93
CA ILE A 45 -25.42 8.92 -3.15
C ILE A 45 -25.03 7.51 -2.71
N PRO A 46 -25.80 6.47 -3.07
CA PRO A 46 -25.53 5.11 -2.57
C PRO A 46 -24.37 4.43 -3.29
N ASN A 47 -23.92 4.99 -4.41
CA ASN A 47 -22.87 4.42 -5.25
C ASN A 47 -21.50 4.95 -4.80
N THR A 48 -20.80 4.16 -3.99
CA THR A 48 -19.45 4.45 -3.49
C THR A 48 -18.43 4.63 -4.62
N ARG A 49 -18.54 3.87 -5.70
CA ARG A 49 -17.68 4.03 -6.89
C ARG A 49 -17.88 5.40 -7.55
N LEU A 50 -19.12 5.85 -7.66
CA LEU A 50 -19.42 7.21 -8.16
C LEU A 50 -18.84 8.29 -7.22
N ILE A 51 -18.87 8.07 -5.90
CA ILE A 51 -18.25 8.98 -4.92
C ILE A 51 -16.73 9.01 -5.08
N GLY A 52 -16.08 7.85 -5.25
CA GLY A 52 -14.64 7.75 -5.50
C GLY A 52 -14.24 8.49 -6.79
N THR A 53 -14.92 8.20 -7.88
CA THR A 53 -14.69 8.87 -9.18
C THR A 53 -14.94 10.38 -9.11
N LEU A 54 -15.98 10.83 -8.40
CA LEU A 54 -16.22 12.25 -8.18
C LEU A 54 -15.09 12.87 -7.35
N THR A 55 -14.69 12.23 -6.26
CA THR A 55 -13.59 12.71 -5.41
C THR A 55 -12.28 12.84 -6.18
N GLU A 56 -11.92 11.85 -6.99
CA GLU A 56 -10.73 11.90 -7.87
C GLU A 56 -10.84 13.01 -8.92
N PHE A 57 -11.98 13.09 -9.62
CA PHE A 57 -12.23 14.16 -10.59
C PHE A 57 -12.10 15.55 -9.94
N PHE A 58 -12.63 15.74 -8.74
CA PHE A 58 -12.52 17.00 -8.01
C PHE A 58 -11.09 17.29 -7.56
N ALA A 59 -10.37 16.29 -7.05
CA ALA A 59 -8.97 16.45 -6.69
C ALA A 59 -8.12 16.89 -7.91
N ASP A 60 -8.37 16.29 -9.08
CA ASP A 60 -7.69 16.64 -10.32
C ASP A 60 -8.11 18.01 -10.87
N ALA A 61 -9.40 18.35 -10.85
CA ALA A 61 -9.91 19.64 -11.29
C ALA A 61 -9.40 20.79 -10.39
N VAL A 62 -9.35 20.60 -9.07
CA VAL A 62 -8.76 21.55 -8.12
C VAL A 62 -7.27 21.73 -8.42
N ARG A 63 -6.54 20.61 -8.60
CA ARG A 63 -5.10 20.64 -8.87
C ARG A 63 -4.76 21.33 -10.19
N ALA A 64 -5.50 21.05 -11.25
CA ALA A 64 -5.19 21.52 -12.60
C ALA A 64 -5.66 22.95 -12.84
N THR A 65 -6.84 23.31 -12.33
CA THR A 65 -7.50 24.59 -12.69
C THR A 65 -7.47 25.56 -11.53
N LEU A 66 -7.91 25.14 -10.35
CA LEU A 66 -8.09 26.06 -9.22
C LEU A 66 -6.76 26.48 -8.60
N ARG A 67 -5.74 25.62 -8.59
CA ARG A 67 -4.40 26.01 -8.16
C ARG A 67 -3.85 27.17 -9.01
N ASN A 68 -3.98 27.07 -10.33
CA ASN A 68 -3.50 28.09 -11.25
C ASN A 68 -4.29 29.40 -11.14
N VAL A 69 -5.62 29.31 -10.98
CA VAL A 69 -6.49 30.48 -10.76
C VAL A 69 -6.18 31.13 -9.40
N ALA A 70 -6.01 30.35 -8.34
CA ALA A 70 -5.65 30.84 -7.01
C ALA A 70 -4.32 31.59 -7.01
N ILE A 71 -3.28 31.02 -7.64
CA ILE A 71 -1.98 31.66 -7.82
C ILE A 71 -2.12 32.98 -8.62
N SER A 72 -3.00 33.02 -9.63
CA SER A 72 -3.20 34.22 -10.45
C SER A 72 -3.93 35.36 -9.73
N ILE A 73 -4.79 35.04 -8.75
CA ILE A 73 -5.59 36.03 -8.01
C ILE A 73 -4.86 36.54 -6.76
N VAL A 74 -4.23 35.63 -6.00
CA VAL A 74 -3.62 35.96 -4.70
C VAL A 74 -2.11 36.19 -4.81
N GLY A 75 -1.52 35.93 -5.98
CA GLY A 75 -0.08 35.87 -6.18
C GLY A 75 0.50 34.55 -5.67
N SER A 76 1.67 34.16 -6.19
CA SER A 76 2.44 33.06 -5.60
C SER A 76 3.03 33.56 -4.29
N GLN A 77 2.36 33.29 -3.17
CA GLN A 77 3.12 33.19 -1.93
C GLN A 77 3.96 31.93 -2.08
N ILE A 78 5.27 32.10 -2.27
CA ILE A 78 6.23 31.04 -1.94
C ILE A 78 5.94 30.79 -0.47
N VAL A 79 5.19 29.73 -0.19
CA VAL A 79 5.15 29.22 1.17
C VAL A 79 6.55 28.65 1.33
N SER A 80 7.47 29.46 1.85
CA SER A 80 8.55 28.93 2.65
C SER A 80 7.83 27.98 3.59
N SER A 81 8.01 26.69 3.37
CA SER A 81 7.43 25.60 4.14
C SER A 81 7.29 26.08 5.57
N SER A 82 6.07 26.06 6.09
CA SER A 82 5.79 26.39 7.48
C SER A 82 6.92 25.80 8.33
N GLY A 83 7.49 26.56 9.27
CA GLY A 83 8.61 26.07 10.09
C GLY A 83 8.34 24.67 10.67
N ASP A 84 7.08 24.35 10.91
CA ASP A 84 6.58 23.04 11.32
C ASP A 84 6.83 21.90 10.30
N ASP A 85 6.65 22.12 8.99
CA ASP A 85 6.90 21.09 7.96
C ASP A 85 8.40 20.79 7.79
N LEU A 86 9.24 21.83 7.95
CA LEU A 86 10.70 21.70 7.94
C LEU A 86 11.20 21.05 9.23
N GLU A 87 10.63 21.38 10.38
CA GLU A 87 10.96 20.74 11.66
C GLU A 87 10.55 19.27 11.68
N GLU A 88 9.39 18.91 11.12
CA GLU A 88 8.94 17.52 10.99
C GLU A 88 9.82 16.72 10.03
N GLN A 89 10.16 17.27 8.85
CA GLN A 89 11.13 16.63 7.94
C GLN A 89 12.52 16.47 8.56
N VAL A 90 13.01 17.49 9.27
CA VAL A 90 14.29 17.44 9.98
C VAL A 90 14.26 16.46 11.16
N ALA A 91 13.12 16.30 11.83
CA ALA A 91 12.93 15.29 12.87
C ALA A 91 12.93 13.86 12.31
N ILE A 92 12.32 13.65 11.14
CA ILE A 92 12.32 12.36 10.42
C ILE A 92 13.75 11.96 10.00
N GLU A 93 14.57 12.92 9.56
CA GLU A 93 15.97 12.70 9.18
C GLU A 93 16.91 12.43 10.37
N LYS A 94 16.63 13.01 11.56
CA LYS A 94 17.49 12.87 12.75
C LYS A 94 17.49 11.49 13.41
N ASP A 95 16.59 10.59 13.00
CA ASP A 95 16.38 9.30 13.68
C ASP A 95 16.91 8.09 12.90
N VAL A 96 17.69 8.27 11.83
CA VAL A 96 18.20 7.12 11.04
C VAL A 96 19.17 6.27 11.86
N ILE A 97 20.10 6.90 12.59
CA ILE A 97 21.17 6.20 13.32
C ILE A 97 20.63 5.50 14.58
N SER A 98 19.66 6.09 15.26
CA SER A 98 19.04 5.57 16.48
C SER A 98 18.06 4.42 16.24
N ARG A 99 17.64 4.19 14.98
CA ARG A 99 16.80 3.04 14.64
C ARG A 99 17.46 1.71 15.04
N PRO A 100 16.66 0.68 15.38
CA PRO A 100 17.18 -0.66 15.60
C PRO A 100 17.94 -1.18 14.39
N ASP A 101 19.02 -1.91 14.66
CA ASP A 101 19.81 -2.56 13.61
C ASP A 101 19.03 -3.73 13.00
N LEU A 102 19.12 -3.85 11.68
CA LEU A 102 18.53 -4.94 10.91
C LEU A 102 19.49 -6.13 10.88
N ALA A 103 18.95 -7.32 11.17
CA ALA A 103 19.65 -8.60 11.02
C ALA A 103 21.05 -8.64 11.67
N ASN A 104 21.24 -7.93 12.80
CA ASN A 104 22.54 -7.74 13.47
C ASN A 104 23.68 -7.31 12.50
N GLY A 105 23.35 -6.51 11.49
CA GLY A 105 24.33 -5.96 10.54
C GLY A 105 24.80 -6.93 9.44
N ARG A 106 24.21 -8.14 9.32
CA ARG A 106 24.49 -9.10 8.24
C ARG A 106 24.06 -8.60 6.86
N LEU A 107 23.09 -7.70 6.84
CA LEU A 107 22.66 -6.97 5.65
C LEU A 107 23.42 -5.64 5.51
N ASN A 108 23.53 -5.16 4.28
CA ASN A 108 24.10 -3.88 3.88
C ASN A 108 23.11 -2.77 4.24
N PHE A 109 21.82 -3.02 4.05
CA PHE A 109 20.76 -2.24 4.67
C PHE A 109 20.83 -2.43 6.19
N LYS A 110 21.08 -1.34 6.92
CA LYS A 110 21.48 -1.44 8.33
C LYS A 110 20.35 -1.33 9.33
N LYS A 111 19.21 -0.74 8.95
CA LYS A 111 18.15 -0.35 9.88
C LYS A 111 16.83 -0.99 9.52
N VAL A 112 15.99 -1.25 10.52
CA VAL A 112 14.61 -1.71 10.33
C VAL A 112 13.85 -0.72 9.40
N PRO A 113 13.07 -1.22 8.42
CA PRO A 113 12.38 -0.34 7.47
C PRO A 113 11.28 0.48 8.17
N ARG A 114 11.07 1.70 7.68
CA ARG A 114 9.96 2.60 8.10
C ARG A 114 9.05 3.00 6.96
N ASP A 115 9.40 2.60 5.75
CA ASP A 115 8.66 2.87 4.53
C ASP A 115 8.82 1.70 3.56
N GLU A 116 7.95 1.68 2.56
CA GLU A 116 7.90 0.62 1.54
C GLU A 116 9.19 0.59 0.68
N ASN A 117 9.86 1.72 0.45
CA ASN A 117 11.09 1.75 -0.33
C ASN A 117 12.24 1.03 0.40
N ALA A 118 12.36 1.23 1.71
CA ALA A 118 13.29 0.51 2.56
C ALA A 118 12.98 -0.99 2.56
N LEU A 119 11.69 -1.37 2.66
CA LEU A 119 11.25 -2.76 2.58
C LEU A 119 11.65 -3.41 1.25
N ILE A 120 11.39 -2.73 0.12
CA ILE A 120 11.77 -3.17 -1.22
C ILE A 120 13.29 -3.36 -1.31
N ALA A 121 14.08 -2.40 -0.81
CA ALA A 121 15.53 -2.49 -0.82
C ALA A 121 16.05 -3.70 -0.03
N ILE A 122 15.48 -3.96 1.16
CA ILE A 122 15.82 -5.13 1.98
C ILE A 122 15.47 -6.43 1.25
N PHE A 123 14.29 -6.51 0.64
CA PHE A 123 13.88 -7.67 -0.15
C PHE A 123 14.89 -7.97 -1.26
N PHE A 124 15.24 -6.97 -2.08
CA PHE A 124 16.19 -7.18 -3.18
C PHE A 124 17.60 -7.49 -2.69
N GLU A 125 18.01 -6.99 -1.53
CA GLU A 125 19.26 -7.40 -0.92
C GLU A 125 19.23 -8.88 -0.51
N LEU A 126 18.15 -9.35 0.13
CA LEU A 126 17.99 -10.75 0.52
C LEU A 126 18.03 -11.67 -0.71
N VAL A 127 17.42 -11.25 -1.82
CA VAL A 127 17.51 -11.95 -3.11
C VAL A 127 18.94 -11.93 -3.65
N GLY A 128 19.60 -10.76 -3.66
CA GLY A 128 20.97 -10.61 -4.16
C GLY A 128 22.03 -11.38 -3.37
N LYS A 129 21.78 -11.60 -2.07
CA LYS A 129 22.63 -12.43 -1.20
C LYS A 129 22.27 -13.93 -1.22
N GLY A 130 21.21 -14.32 -1.92
CA GLY A 130 20.76 -15.71 -2.00
C GLY A 130 20.05 -16.23 -0.74
N HIS A 131 19.66 -15.35 0.19
CA HIS A 131 18.79 -15.72 1.30
C HIS A 131 17.35 -15.96 0.84
N LEU A 132 16.95 -15.26 -0.23
CA LEU A 132 15.73 -15.53 -0.98
C LEU A 132 16.09 -15.92 -2.40
N THR A 133 15.42 -16.93 -2.94
CA THR A 133 15.67 -17.43 -4.30
C THR A 133 14.35 -17.61 -5.03
N GLY A 134 14.41 -17.70 -6.36
CA GLY A 134 13.22 -17.97 -7.16
C GLY A 134 12.39 -16.73 -7.52
N TYR A 135 12.92 -15.52 -7.37
CA TYR A 135 12.20 -14.27 -7.66
C TYR A 135 12.88 -13.48 -8.79
N HIS A 136 12.25 -13.39 -9.97
CA HIS A 136 12.75 -12.58 -11.09
C HIS A 136 11.74 -11.46 -11.38
N PHE A 137 12.08 -10.23 -10.97
CA PHE A 137 11.26 -9.05 -11.22
C PHE A 137 11.53 -8.50 -12.62
N TYR A 138 10.44 -8.12 -13.30
CA TYR A 138 10.47 -7.49 -14.63
C TYR A 138 10.16 -6.00 -14.53
N SER A 139 9.36 -5.60 -13.55
CA SER A 139 9.09 -4.19 -13.30
C SER A 139 8.74 -3.92 -11.84
N LEU A 140 9.06 -2.70 -11.41
CA LEU A 140 8.50 -2.04 -10.24
C LEU A 140 7.82 -0.75 -10.70
N SER A 141 6.71 -0.37 -10.09
CA SER A 141 5.96 0.81 -10.50
C SER A 141 5.28 1.49 -9.32
N GLN A 142 5.52 2.78 -9.16
CA GLN A 142 4.80 3.64 -8.22
C GLN A 142 3.48 4.18 -8.79
N LYS A 143 3.25 4.02 -10.10
CA LYS A 143 2.08 4.57 -10.80
C LYS A 143 1.07 3.51 -11.20
N ALA A 144 1.50 2.25 -11.26
CA ALA A 144 0.60 1.15 -11.54
C ALA A 144 -0.21 0.83 -10.29
N ARG A 145 -1.26 0.02 -10.48
CA ARG A 145 -2.11 -0.43 -9.38
C ARG A 145 -1.36 -1.32 -8.37
N TYR A 146 -0.37 -2.06 -8.85
CA TYR A 146 0.46 -2.99 -8.08
C TYR A 146 1.91 -2.58 -8.19
N ASP A 147 2.66 -2.82 -7.12
CA ASP A 147 4.04 -2.35 -7.02
C ASP A 147 4.99 -3.08 -7.96
N GLY A 148 4.73 -4.36 -8.26
CA GLY A 148 5.66 -5.17 -9.03
C GLY A 148 5.03 -6.22 -9.93
N ARG A 149 5.79 -6.59 -10.98
CA ARG A 149 5.52 -7.74 -11.84
C ARG A 149 6.72 -8.68 -11.82
N ALA A 150 6.48 -9.94 -11.47
CA ALA A 150 7.57 -10.91 -11.33
C ALA A 150 7.19 -12.30 -11.86
N SER A 151 8.20 -13.03 -12.35
CA SER A 151 8.15 -14.48 -12.46
C SER A 151 8.72 -15.08 -11.18
N ILE A 152 7.98 -16.03 -10.58
CA ILE A 152 8.29 -16.56 -9.26
C ILE A 152 8.24 -18.08 -9.29
N ALA A 153 9.33 -18.72 -8.87
CA ALA A 153 9.42 -20.16 -8.72
C ALA A 153 8.54 -20.64 -7.57
N GLN A 154 7.82 -21.73 -7.82
CA GLN A 154 7.14 -22.48 -6.78
C GLN A 154 8.14 -23.39 -6.05
N ARG A 155 7.80 -23.81 -4.82
CA ARG A 155 8.62 -24.69 -3.98
C ARG A 155 9.00 -26.00 -4.68
N ASN A 156 8.11 -26.52 -5.53
CA ASN A 156 8.30 -27.73 -6.31
C ASN A 156 8.99 -27.50 -7.67
N GLN A 157 9.41 -26.27 -7.98
CA GLN A 157 10.10 -25.92 -9.23
C GLN A 157 11.59 -25.70 -8.98
N VAL A 158 12.41 -26.30 -9.86
CA VAL A 158 13.87 -26.17 -9.81
C VAL A 158 14.35 -24.80 -10.31
N SER A 159 13.61 -24.18 -11.23
CA SER A 159 13.97 -22.93 -11.87
C SER A 159 12.80 -21.97 -11.93
N VAL A 160 13.09 -20.67 -11.97
CA VAL A 160 12.10 -19.63 -12.21
C VAL A 160 11.50 -19.81 -13.61
N PRO A 161 10.16 -19.82 -13.77
CA PRO A 161 9.53 -19.92 -15.07
C PRO A 161 9.95 -18.78 -15.99
N ILE A 162 10.20 -19.07 -17.28
CA ILE A 162 10.44 -18.04 -18.29
C ILE A 162 9.07 -17.59 -18.81
N PRO A 163 8.65 -16.34 -18.58
CA PRO A 163 7.37 -15.84 -19.07
C PRO A 163 7.40 -15.73 -20.60
N GLY A 164 6.33 -16.18 -21.26
CA GLY A 164 6.11 -16.02 -22.69
C GLY A 164 5.35 -14.73 -23.04
N SER A 165 4.63 -14.17 -22.07
CA SER A 165 3.87 -12.93 -22.17
C SER A 165 3.75 -12.23 -20.82
N ASP A 166 3.30 -10.97 -20.83
CA ASP A 166 3.05 -10.22 -19.60
C ASP A 166 2.04 -10.93 -18.69
N ASN A 167 1.07 -11.67 -19.24
CA ASN A 167 0.06 -12.41 -18.47
C ASN A 167 0.65 -13.54 -17.61
N ASP A 168 1.86 -14.01 -17.93
CA ASP A 168 2.55 -15.02 -17.13
C ASP A 168 3.20 -14.42 -15.87
N LEU A 169 3.31 -13.08 -15.82
CA LEU A 169 3.86 -12.36 -14.68
C LEU A 169 2.82 -12.22 -13.57
N ARG A 170 3.28 -12.45 -12.34
CA ARG A 170 2.49 -12.33 -11.13
C ARG A 170 2.56 -10.90 -10.60
N ASN A 171 1.42 -10.36 -10.17
CA ASN A 171 1.40 -9.10 -9.43
C ASN A 171 1.96 -9.32 -8.02
N VAL A 172 2.85 -8.44 -7.63
CA VAL A 172 3.48 -8.40 -6.31
C VAL A 172 3.18 -7.05 -5.66
N GLU A 173 2.98 -7.09 -4.37
CA GLU A 173 2.63 -5.94 -3.55
C GLU A 173 3.57 -5.85 -2.34
N PHE A 174 4.00 -4.65 -1.97
CA PHE A 174 4.85 -4.40 -0.82
C PHE A 174 4.10 -3.53 0.19
N LYS A 175 4.03 -3.99 1.44
CA LYS A 175 3.46 -3.18 2.52
C LYS A 175 4.28 -3.29 3.79
N LEU A 176 4.44 -2.19 4.52
CA LEU A 176 5.07 -2.27 5.83
C LEU A 176 4.17 -3.08 6.76
N GLU A 177 2.90 -2.72 6.84
CA GLU A 177 1.91 -3.42 7.65
C GLU A 177 0.87 -4.12 6.78
N LEU A 178 0.54 -5.38 7.09
CA LEU A 178 -0.48 -6.13 6.36
C LEU A 178 -1.87 -5.47 6.42
N ASN A 179 -2.16 -4.70 7.48
CA ASN A 179 -3.43 -3.97 7.59
C ASN A 179 -3.56 -2.89 6.51
N ASP A 180 -2.47 -2.28 6.05
CA ASP A 180 -2.52 -1.30 4.95
C ASP A 180 -2.97 -1.95 3.64
N LEU A 181 -2.57 -3.20 3.41
CA LEU A 181 -3.04 -3.97 2.26
C LEU A 181 -4.54 -4.28 2.36
N ILE A 182 -5.01 -4.58 3.58
CA ILE A 182 -6.42 -4.85 3.84
C ILE A 182 -7.26 -3.59 3.65
N ASP A 183 -6.78 -2.45 4.13
CA ASP A 183 -7.42 -1.15 3.91
C ASP A 183 -7.49 -0.83 2.40
N ASP A 184 -6.45 -1.16 1.61
CA ASP A 184 -6.48 -1.05 0.16
C ASP A 184 -7.54 -1.97 -0.49
N PHE A 185 -7.84 -3.13 0.09
CA PHE A 185 -8.90 -4.04 -0.40
C PHE A 185 -10.30 -3.56 -0.04
N GLU A 186 -10.50 -3.13 1.21
CA GLU A 186 -11.82 -2.63 1.67
C GLU A 186 -12.21 -1.34 0.95
N ASN A 187 -11.23 -0.52 0.56
CA ASN A 187 -11.45 0.68 -0.24
C ASN A 187 -11.49 0.42 -1.76
N GLU A 188 -11.44 -0.86 -2.18
CA GLU A 188 -11.40 -1.30 -3.59
C GLU A 188 -10.22 -0.71 -4.40
N ALA A 189 -9.22 -0.13 -3.75
CA ALA A 189 -8.02 0.39 -4.39
C ALA A 189 -7.23 -0.76 -5.05
N LYS A 190 -7.21 -1.95 -4.42
CA LYS A 190 -6.60 -3.17 -4.93
C LYS A 190 -7.59 -4.34 -4.94
N MET A 191 -7.39 -5.30 -5.85
CA MET A 191 -8.22 -6.51 -5.89
C MET A 191 -7.46 -7.70 -5.31
N PRO A 192 -7.99 -8.38 -4.27
CA PRO A 192 -7.36 -9.59 -3.72
C PRO A 192 -7.09 -10.68 -4.77
N ASN A 193 -7.97 -10.79 -5.78
CA ASN A 193 -7.86 -11.81 -6.83
C ASN A 193 -6.74 -11.56 -7.84
N GLU A 194 -6.22 -10.34 -7.90
CA GLU A 194 -5.17 -9.96 -8.85
C GLU A 194 -3.78 -10.05 -8.22
N ILE A 195 -3.67 -10.04 -6.89
CA ILE A 195 -2.39 -10.14 -6.17
C ILE A 195 -2.03 -11.62 -5.97
N SER A 196 -0.83 -11.97 -6.38
CA SER A 196 -0.30 -13.32 -6.18
C SER A 196 0.54 -13.43 -4.91
N LEU A 197 1.35 -12.41 -4.65
CA LEU A 197 2.29 -12.34 -3.54
C LEU A 197 2.20 -10.96 -2.89
N ALA A 198 2.07 -10.93 -1.57
CA ALA A 198 2.35 -9.74 -0.79
C ALA A 198 3.63 -9.96 0.04
N ILE A 199 4.52 -8.98 -0.01
CA ILE A 199 5.76 -8.94 0.75
C ILE A 199 5.54 -7.91 1.85
N VAL A 200 5.56 -8.36 3.10
CA VAL A 200 5.24 -7.51 4.24
C VAL A 200 6.35 -7.48 5.28
N TRP A 201 6.43 -6.40 6.04
CA TRP A 201 7.29 -6.38 7.23
C TRP A 201 6.56 -7.02 8.42
N ASP A 202 5.34 -6.58 8.68
CA ASP A 202 4.50 -7.05 9.78
C ASP A 202 3.19 -7.65 9.26
N ASP A 203 2.90 -8.90 9.65
CA ASP A 203 1.69 -9.63 9.30
C ASP A 203 0.62 -9.62 10.41
N THR A 204 0.84 -8.85 11.48
CA THR A 204 -0.11 -8.71 12.60
C THR A 204 -1.41 -8.07 12.13
N LEU A 205 -2.52 -8.77 12.32
CA LEU A 205 -3.86 -8.24 12.04
C LEU A 205 -4.42 -7.47 13.24
N LYS A 206 -5.12 -6.37 12.97
CA LYS A 206 -5.91 -5.68 13.99
C LYS A 206 -7.00 -6.63 14.56
N PRO A 207 -7.32 -6.57 15.86
CA PRO A 207 -8.29 -7.48 16.49
C PRO A 207 -9.70 -7.45 15.87
N GLU A 208 -10.10 -6.31 15.32
CA GLU A 208 -11.39 -6.09 14.65
C GLU A 208 -11.45 -6.67 13.23
N THR A 209 -10.32 -7.08 12.65
CA THR A 209 -10.23 -7.64 11.30
C THR A 209 -10.83 -9.05 11.28
N THR A 210 -12.07 -9.18 10.82
CA THR A 210 -12.82 -10.45 10.84
C THR A 210 -12.87 -11.18 9.50
N ASP A 211 -12.83 -10.44 8.40
CA ASP A 211 -12.93 -10.99 7.03
C ASP A 211 -11.61 -11.53 6.48
N TYR A 212 -10.53 -11.34 7.23
CA TYR A 212 -9.19 -11.77 6.88
C TYR A 212 -8.60 -12.67 7.96
N GLN A 213 -7.70 -13.54 7.56
CA GLN A 213 -6.97 -14.40 8.48
C GLN A 213 -5.60 -14.72 7.89
N VAL A 214 -4.55 -14.62 8.71
CA VAL A 214 -3.25 -15.19 8.37
C VAL A 214 -3.25 -16.65 8.81
N ILE A 215 -2.93 -17.55 7.90
CA ILE A 215 -2.78 -18.99 8.17
C ILE A 215 -1.45 -19.47 7.63
N ASP A 216 -0.90 -20.53 8.22
CA ASP A 216 0.29 -21.16 7.66
C ASP A 216 -0.01 -21.74 6.28
N LEU A 217 0.94 -21.59 5.36
CA LEU A 217 0.83 -22.11 3.99
C LEU A 217 0.59 -23.63 3.99
N GLU A 218 1.21 -24.38 4.92
CA GLU A 218 1.03 -25.83 5.07
C GLU A 218 -0.41 -26.25 5.37
N HIS A 219 -1.17 -25.37 6.04
CA HIS A 219 -2.58 -25.56 6.36
C HIS A 219 -3.52 -24.99 5.28
N SER A 220 -2.97 -24.48 4.19
CA SER A 220 -3.74 -23.89 3.09
C SER A 220 -3.90 -24.86 1.91
N PRO A 221 -4.90 -24.64 1.03
CA PRO A 221 -5.00 -25.37 -0.24
C PRO A 221 -3.80 -25.18 -1.17
N ASP A 222 -3.00 -24.12 -0.96
CA ASP A 222 -1.86 -23.76 -1.81
C ASP A 222 -0.52 -24.35 -1.34
N ARG A 223 -0.52 -25.26 -0.35
CA ARG A 223 0.72 -25.85 0.21
C ARG A 223 1.71 -26.36 -0.84
N ASP A 224 1.21 -27.06 -1.87
CA ASP A 224 2.03 -27.66 -2.94
C ASP A 224 2.41 -26.65 -4.03
N ARG A 225 1.82 -25.45 -3.97
CA ARG A 225 1.97 -24.33 -4.92
C ARG A 225 2.58 -23.10 -4.28
N GLY A 226 3.08 -23.22 -3.05
CA GLY A 226 3.82 -22.20 -2.34
C GLY A 226 4.97 -21.68 -3.17
N MET A 227 5.21 -20.38 -3.12
CA MET A 227 6.40 -19.75 -3.68
C MET A 227 7.59 -20.02 -2.74
N GLN A 228 8.79 -19.98 -3.28
CA GLN A 228 10.02 -20.16 -2.48
C GLN A 228 10.04 -19.16 -1.31
N GLY A 229 10.39 -19.59 -0.10
CA GLY A 229 10.47 -18.73 1.09
C GLY A 229 9.14 -18.25 1.71
N VAL A 230 7.99 -18.43 1.04
CA VAL A 230 6.67 -18.11 1.63
C VAL A 230 6.30 -19.18 2.64
N GLU A 231 5.92 -18.79 3.85
CA GLU A 231 5.46 -19.71 4.92
C GLU A 231 4.01 -19.47 5.35
N LYS A 232 3.44 -18.31 5.00
CA LYS A 232 2.10 -17.87 5.42
C LYS A 232 1.27 -17.45 4.23
N VAL A 233 -0.05 -17.44 4.40
CA VAL A 233 -1.00 -16.89 3.42
C VAL A 233 -2.05 -16.03 4.10
N LEU A 234 -2.46 -14.95 3.43
CA LEU A 234 -3.63 -14.17 3.80
C LEU A 234 -4.86 -14.79 3.15
N HIS A 235 -5.78 -15.28 3.97
CA HIS A 235 -7.09 -15.74 3.55
C HIS A 235 -8.09 -14.58 3.59
N CYS A 236 -8.50 -14.09 2.42
CA CYS A 236 -9.64 -13.19 2.27
C CYS A 236 -10.93 -14.02 2.18
N LYS A 237 -11.70 -14.09 3.26
CA LYS A 237 -12.90 -14.94 3.37
C LYS A 237 -13.99 -14.50 2.40
N ARG A 238 -14.17 -13.18 2.23
CA ARG A 238 -15.19 -12.57 1.35
C ARG A 238 -15.05 -13.01 -0.11
N HIS A 239 -13.81 -13.11 -0.59
CA HIS A 239 -13.49 -13.48 -1.97
C HIS A 239 -13.08 -14.95 -2.13
N ASN A 240 -13.02 -15.70 -1.02
CA ASN A 240 -12.45 -17.05 -0.96
C ASN A 240 -11.09 -17.14 -1.67
N ARG A 241 -10.21 -16.16 -1.37
CA ARG A 241 -8.92 -16.00 -2.04
C ARG A 241 -7.78 -16.10 -1.03
N MET A 242 -6.75 -16.86 -1.41
CA MET A 242 -5.49 -16.97 -0.68
C MET A 242 -4.41 -16.15 -1.37
N ILE A 243 -3.79 -15.23 -0.66
CA ILE A 243 -2.65 -14.44 -1.14
C ILE A 243 -1.43 -14.93 -0.38
N GLN A 244 -0.37 -15.30 -1.10
CA GLN A 244 0.85 -15.77 -0.45
C GLN A 244 1.57 -14.61 0.23
N LEU A 245 2.07 -14.83 1.45
CA LEU A 245 2.73 -13.81 2.26
C LEU A 245 4.20 -14.16 2.47
N LEU A 246 5.07 -13.23 2.10
CA LEU A 246 6.48 -13.27 2.48
C LEU A 246 6.72 -12.22 3.57
N VAL A 247 6.93 -12.68 4.81
CA VAL A 247 7.13 -11.81 5.97
C VAL A 247 8.62 -11.59 6.21
N LEU A 248 9.14 -10.43 5.84
CA LEU A 248 10.60 -10.17 5.86
C LEU A 248 11.16 -10.04 7.28
N ASN A 249 10.34 -9.61 8.24
CA ASN A 249 10.77 -9.56 9.64
C ASN A 249 11.15 -10.95 10.15
N ASP A 250 10.35 -11.98 9.83
CA ASP A 250 10.63 -13.37 10.22
C ASP A 250 11.96 -13.86 9.60
N ILE A 251 12.16 -13.60 8.30
CA ILE A 251 13.38 -14.00 7.59
C ILE A 251 14.62 -13.32 8.19
N THR A 252 14.54 -12.02 8.47
CA THR A 252 15.67 -11.25 9.00
C THR A 252 15.94 -11.54 10.49
N ALA A 253 14.92 -11.91 11.25
CA ALA A 253 15.05 -12.41 12.62
C ALA A 253 15.79 -13.75 12.64
N ASN A 254 15.45 -14.68 11.74
CA ASN A 254 16.14 -15.97 11.62
C ASN A 254 17.63 -15.80 11.29
N LEU A 255 17.97 -14.87 10.38
CA LEU A 255 19.36 -14.50 10.10
C LEU A 255 20.09 -13.97 11.35
N SER A 256 19.39 -13.41 12.33
CA SER A 256 20.02 -12.92 13.56
C SER A 256 20.33 -14.04 14.56
N GLN A 257 19.53 -15.11 14.57
CA GLN A 257 19.64 -16.22 15.54
C GLN A 257 20.78 -17.20 15.25
N ASP A 258 21.12 -17.43 13.97
CA ASP A 258 22.23 -18.31 13.56
C ASP A 258 23.60 -17.92 14.16
N VAL A 259 23.76 -16.65 14.58
CA VAL A 259 24.98 -16.15 15.25
C VAL A 259 25.11 -16.73 16.65
N SER A 260 24.03 -16.73 17.43
CA SER A 260 24.03 -17.11 18.84
C SER A 260 24.35 -18.59 19.04
N ALA A 261 23.94 -19.44 18.09
CA ALA A 261 24.29 -20.87 18.09
C ALA A 261 25.75 -21.12 17.70
N SER A 262 26.28 -20.34 16.76
CA SER A 262 27.66 -20.48 16.27
C SER A 262 28.71 -19.92 17.25
N SER A 263 28.35 -18.91 18.05
CA SER A 263 29.25 -18.34 19.07
C SER A 263 29.36 -19.17 20.34
N LEU A 264 28.48 -20.17 20.54
CA LEU A 264 28.53 -21.11 21.67
C LEU A 264 29.30 -22.40 21.35
N MET A 265 29.75 -22.56 20.11
CA MET A 265 30.53 -23.73 19.65
C MET A 265 32.03 -23.43 19.42
N ASN A 266 32.46 -22.21 19.70
CA ASN A 266 33.88 -21.80 19.74
C ASN A 266 34.25 -21.37 21.16
#